data_AF-A0A7S0SIE0-F1
#
_entry.id   AF-A0A7S0SIE0-F1
#
_cell.length_a   1.000
_cell.length_b   1.000
_cell.length_c   1.000
_cell.angle_alpha   90.00
_cell.angle_beta   90.00
_cell.angle_gamma   90.00
#
_symmetry.space_group_name_H-M   'P 1'
#
loop_
_entity.id
_entity.type
_entity.pdbx_description
1 polymer ?
#
loop_
_entity_poly.entity_id
_entity_poly.type
_entity_poly.pdbx_seq_one_letter_code
_entity_poly.pdbx_strand_id
1 'polypeptide(L)'
;AAAGGDKTARGGPHTWLTMRLACMATAVLGDNVTLAATVEEDVLMLTGHPCIDVRARAVLAVYRCMLVSPSVRDRGLERIVGIAGEAREITMQLASVSVLCELVARRPRQYGARLVPFLYSLLRGGGTGEADGPKVVNWIKLKILRAISLAVQSEPSLANLPDTEDTMLNIITLPSSNISLIIEGLLMVASALHSHDSLVRLSLQRAHELFQDARWKTDLSVMTLLNAVLLQINVVKPGLVRELGLEDIAQAAQMDGNTVSILRTEIEDGGEDVVTAAPAGAGEEEALEGVDGGGSSLAGGGGGAGDGEGKAPESSRWAMDMQGAGWGEEEDGW
;
A
#
# COMPACT_ATOMS: atom_id res chain seq x y z
N ALA A 1 -45.81 3.66 30.68
CA ALA A 1 -45.44 3.43 29.27
C ALA A 1 -45.77 4.71 28.51
N ALA A 2 -44.89 5.35 27.75
CA ALA A 2 -43.67 4.91 27.11
C ALA A 2 -42.62 6.04 27.14
N ALA A 3 -41.36 5.67 27.38
CA ALA A 3 -40.20 6.51 27.14
C ALA A 3 -39.79 6.30 25.67
N GLY A 4 -40.07 7.28 24.81
CA GLY A 4 -39.55 7.33 23.43
C GLY A 4 -38.19 7.99 23.44
N GLY A 5 -37.13 7.18 23.51
CA GLY A 5 -35.75 7.64 23.41
C GLY A 5 -35.39 7.94 21.96
N ASP A 6 -35.13 9.21 21.67
CA ASP A 6 -34.52 9.63 20.42
C ASP A 6 -33.01 9.32 20.48
N LYS A 7 -32.59 8.31 19.70
CA LYS A 7 -31.21 7.85 19.58
C LYS A 7 -30.59 8.30 18.24
N THR A 8 -30.83 9.54 17.81
CA THR A 8 -30.33 10.03 16.52
C THR A 8 -29.38 11.23 16.64
N ALA A 9 -28.29 11.09 17.41
CA ALA A 9 -27.06 11.88 17.24
C ALA A 9 -25.93 11.34 18.14
N ARG A 10 -25.40 10.13 17.88
CA ARG A 10 -24.16 9.66 18.52
C ARG A 10 -22.93 10.20 17.78
N GLY A 11 -22.79 11.52 17.73
CA GLY A 11 -21.52 12.14 17.39
C GLY A 11 -20.80 12.49 18.69
N GLY A 12 -19.78 11.72 19.07
CA GLY A 12 -18.87 12.15 20.15
C GLY A 12 -18.25 13.52 19.82
N PRO A 13 -17.70 14.25 20.81
CA PRO A 13 -17.23 15.63 20.66
C PRO A 13 -16.13 15.82 19.59
N HIS A 14 -15.52 14.73 19.12
CA HIS A 14 -14.48 14.75 18.09
C HIS A 14 -14.95 14.31 16.69
N THR A 15 -16.21 13.90 16.52
CA THR A 15 -16.74 13.34 15.26
C THR A 15 -16.69 14.35 14.11
N TRP A 16 -16.90 15.63 14.41
CA TRP A 16 -16.83 16.69 13.41
C TRP A 16 -15.38 16.95 12.97
N LEU A 17 -14.41 16.88 13.90
CA LEU A 17 -13.00 17.10 13.62
C LEU A 17 -12.43 15.95 12.79
N THR A 18 -12.81 14.73 13.14
CA THR A 18 -12.43 13.54 12.39
C THR A 18 -12.99 13.55 10.98
N MET A 19 -14.25 13.94 10.79
CA MET A 19 -14.85 14.07 9.46
C MET A 19 -14.15 15.15 8.62
N ARG A 20 -13.80 16.29 9.22
CA ARG A 20 -13.04 17.35 8.52
C ARG A 20 -11.65 16.89 8.09
N LEU A 21 -10.91 16.21 8.98
CA LEU A 21 -9.61 15.63 8.63
C LEU A 21 -9.73 14.60 7.51
N ALA A 22 -10.78 13.77 7.53
CA ALA A 22 -11.03 12.81 6.46
C ALA A 22 -11.31 13.53 5.13
N CYS A 23 -12.18 14.55 5.11
CA CYS A 23 -12.44 15.35 3.92
C CYS A 23 -11.18 16.07 3.41
N MET A 24 -10.33 16.58 4.30
CA MET A 24 -9.05 17.18 3.90
C MET A 24 -8.12 16.15 3.26
N ALA A 25 -8.03 14.95 3.84
CA ALA A 25 -7.19 13.87 3.34
C ALA A 25 -7.71 13.22 2.04
N THR A 26 -8.99 13.35 1.68
CA THR A 26 -9.57 12.69 0.49
C THR A 26 -9.95 13.64 -0.63
N ALA A 27 -10.46 14.83 -0.34
CA ALA A 27 -11.12 15.67 -1.35
C ALA A 27 -10.38 16.98 -1.65
N VAL A 28 -9.66 17.53 -0.68
CA VAL A 28 -9.27 18.95 -0.72
C VAL A 28 -7.78 19.16 -1.00
N LEU A 29 -6.94 18.21 -0.57
CA LEU A 29 -5.48 18.26 -0.77
C LEU A 29 -5.03 17.52 -2.04
N GLY A 30 -5.95 17.20 -2.97
CA GLY A 30 -5.65 16.43 -4.19
C GLY A 30 -4.48 17.01 -4.97
N ASP A 31 -4.46 18.33 -5.17
CA ASP A 31 -3.37 19.07 -5.85
C ASP A 31 -3.17 20.51 -5.33
N ASN A 32 -3.87 20.92 -4.26
CA ASN A 32 -3.87 22.32 -3.82
C ASN A 32 -2.69 22.64 -2.91
N VAL A 33 -1.56 23.02 -3.52
CA VAL A 33 -0.32 23.43 -2.82
C VAL A 33 -0.56 24.57 -1.84
N THR A 34 -1.34 25.59 -2.24
CA THR A 34 -1.59 26.77 -1.38
C THR A 34 -2.34 26.38 -0.11
N LEU A 35 -3.33 25.50 -0.23
CA LEU A 35 -4.10 25.04 0.91
C LEU A 35 -3.28 24.12 1.80
N ALA A 36 -2.51 23.20 1.23
CA ALA A 36 -1.57 22.36 1.98
C ALA A 36 -0.60 23.20 2.82
N ALA A 37 -0.03 24.26 2.24
CA ALA A 37 0.87 25.18 2.94
C ALA A 37 0.17 25.98 4.05
N THR A 38 -1.12 26.31 3.91
CA THR A 38 -1.85 27.02 4.97
C THR A 38 -2.23 26.14 6.16
N VAL A 39 -2.45 24.84 5.94
CA VAL A 39 -2.92 23.91 7.00
C VAL A 39 -1.81 23.00 7.53
N GLU A 40 -0.59 23.08 6.99
CA GLU A 40 0.48 22.13 7.31
C GLU A 40 0.79 22.07 8.81
N GLU A 41 0.90 23.23 9.47
CA GLU A 41 1.28 23.30 10.88
C GLU A 41 0.14 22.82 11.78
N ASP A 42 -1.11 23.18 11.45
CA ASP A 42 -2.30 22.74 12.19
C ASP A 42 -2.46 21.21 12.10
N VAL A 43 -2.28 20.65 10.91
CA VAL A 43 -2.39 19.20 10.69
C VAL A 43 -1.24 18.46 11.38
N LEU A 44 -0.02 18.98 11.35
CA LEU A 44 1.12 18.45 12.11
C LEU A 44 0.84 18.47 13.61
N MET A 45 0.30 19.56 14.15
CA MET A 45 -0.09 19.67 15.56
C MET A 45 -1.14 18.63 15.95
N LEU A 46 -2.13 18.39 15.09
CA LEU A 46 -3.20 17.41 15.33
C LEU A 46 -2.70 15.96 15.42
N THR A 47 -1.49 15.65 14.95
CA THR A 47 -0.88 14.34 15.18
C THR A 47 -0.56 14.07 16.67
N GLY A 48 -0.52 15.10 17.51
CA GLY A 48 -0.36 15.02 18.96
C GLY A 48 -1.67 15.07 19.76
N HIS A 49 -2.83 15.07 19.10
CA HIS A 49 -4.13 15.23 19.74
C HIS A 49 -4.43 14.06 20.72
N PRO A 50 -5.10 14.28 21.88
CA PRO A 50 -5.37 13.20 22.84
C PRO A 50 -6.29 12.09 22.31
N CYS A 51 -7.18 12.41 21.37
CA CYS A 51 -8.03 11.42 20.71
C CYS A 51 -7.28 10.69 19.58
N ILE A 52 -7.15 9.36 19.71
CA ILE A 52 -6.48 8.47 18.75
C ILE A 52 -7.03 8.62 17.33
N ASP A 53 -8.36 8.67 17.19
CA ASP A 53 -9.04 8.78 15.89
C ASP A 53 -8.73 10.09 15.16
N VAL A 54 -8.46 11.16 15.91
CA VAL A 54 -8.04 12.45 15.36
C VAL A 54 -6.58 12.34 14.92
N ARG A 55 -5.69 11.77 15.75
CA ARG A 55 -4.27 11.56 15.39
C ARG A 55 -4.12 10.71 14.13
N ALA A 56 -4.85 9.59 14.05
CA ALA A 56 -4.78 8.68 12.91
C ALA A 56 -5.18 9.38 11.60
N ARG A 57 -6.27 10.17 11.62
CA ARG A 57 -6.69 10.95 10.45
C ARG A 57 -5.75 12.12 10.15
N ALA A 58 -5.16 12.73 11.18
CA ALA A 58 -4.13 13.75 11.00
C ALA A 58 -2.89 13.18 10.30
N VAL A 59 -2.45 11.97 10.63
CA VAL A 59 -1.35 11.27 9.92
C VAL A 59 -1.66 11.12 8.43
N LEU A 60 -2.89 10.73 8.07
CA LEU A 60 -3.30 10.64 6.66
C LEU A 60 -3.34 12.01 5.97
N ALA A 61 -3.75 13.06 6.69
CA ALA A 61 -3.73 14.43 6.16
C ALA A 61 -2.29 14.95 5.98
N VAL A 62 -1.37 14.68 6.92
CA VAL A 62 0.07 15.00 6.77
C VAL A 62 0.62 14.32 5.52
N TYR A 63 0.32 13.03 5.32
CA TYR A 63 0.74 12.31 4.10
C TYR A 63 0.30 13.04 2.83
N ARG A 64 -0.96 13.47 2.75
CA ARG A 64 -1.45 14.24 1.60
C ARG A 64 -0.74 15.58 1.44
N CYS A 65 -0.47 16.30 2.52
CA CYS A 65 0.35 17.51 2.48
C CYS A 65 1.77 17.22 1.94
N MET A 66 2.40 16.11 2.33
CA MET A 66 3.74 15.72 1.84
C MET A 66 3.77 15.40 0.34
N LEU A 67 2.66 14.90 -0.22
CA LEU A 67 2.58 14.59 -1.65
C LEU A 67 2.61 15.86 -2.52
N VAL A 68 2.04 16.94 -2.02
CA VAL A 68 1.81 18.18 -2.78
C VAL A 68 2.79 19.29 -2.40
N SER A 69 3.19 19.39 -1.12
CA SER A 69 4.09 20.44 -0.64
C SER A 69 5.47 19.89 -0.24
N PRO A 70 6.57 20.39 -0.83
CA PRO A 70 7.92 20.00 -0.43
C PRO A 70 8.29 20.51 0.98
N SER A 71 7.69 21.61 1.46
CA SER A 71 7.96 22.17 2.81
C SER A 71 7.64 21.18 3.93
N VAL A 72 6.57 20.41 3.76
CA VAL A 72 6.07 19.44 4.74
C VAL A 72 6.76 18.09 4.60
N ARG A 73 7.41 17.82 3.47
CA ARG A 73 7.84 16.47 3.11
C ARG A 73 8.77 15.85 4.16
N ASP A 74 9.86 16.54 4.51
CA ASP A 74 10.86 15.99 5.42
C ASP A 74 10.37 15.98 6.88
N ARG A 75 9.76 17.08 7.32
CA ARG A 75 9.17 17.21 8.67
C ARG A 75 8.03 16.20 8.90
N GLY A 76 7.16 16.05 7.90
CA GLY A 76 6.04 15.12 7.92
C GLY A 76 6.51 13.68 7.92
N LEU A 77 7.52 13.35 7.11
CA LEU A 77 8.12 12.02 7.10
C LEU A 77 8.72 11.68 8.47
N GLU A 78 9.54 12.57 9.04
CA GLU A 78 10.12 12.39 10.38
C GLU A 78 9.05 12.19 11.44
N ARG A 79 7.98 12.99 11.37
CA ARG A 79 6.87 12.89 12.32
C ARG A 79 6.17 11.55 12.21
N ILE A 80 5.87 11.07 11.00
CA ILE A 80 5.17 9.80 10.78
C ILE A 80 6.05 8.61 11.16
N VAL A 81 7.36 8.65 10.86
CA VAL A 81 8.32 7.62 11.30
C VAL A 81 8.37 7.54 12.82
N GLY A 82 8.46 8.69 13.51
CA GLY A 82 8.43 8.73 14.98
C GLY A 82 7.13 8.13 15.54
N ILE A 83 5.97 8.52 14.98
CA ILE A 83 4.67 7.96 15.38
C ILE A 83 4.63 6.45 15.16
N ALA A 84 5.09 5.96 14.01
CA ALA A 84 5.11 4.52 13.72
C ALA A 84 6.00 3.74 14.69
N GLY A 85 7.13 4.32 15.10
CA GLY A 85 8.07 3.71 16.04
C GLY A 85 7.55 3.64 17.49
N GLU A 86 6.57 4.47 17.84
CA GLU A 86 6.00 4.54 19.19
C GLU A 86 4.57 3.99 19.28
N ALA A 87 3.93 3.68 18.13
CA ALA A 87 2.52 3.31 18.06
C ALA A 87 2.24 1.96 18.73
N ARG A 88 1.53 2.01 19.86
CA ARG A 88 1.04 0.81 20.58
C ARG A 88 -0.37 0.42 20.15
N GLU A 89 -1.19 1.39 19.77
CA GLU A 89 -2.57 1.19 19.38
C GLU A 89 -2.69 0.80 17.90
N ILE A 90 -3.51 -0.22 17.61
CA ILE A 90 -3.70 -0.75 16.25
C ILE A 90 -4.10 0.35 15.25
N THR A 91 -4.97 1.27 15.66
CA THR A 91 -5.40 2.41 14.81
C THR A 91 -4.24 3.31 14.41
N MET A 92 -3.29 3.55 15.32
CA MET A 92 -2.11 4.38 15.03
C MET A 92 -1.10 3.62 14.18
N GLN A 93 -0.88 2.32 14.44
CA GLN A 93 -0.03 1.48 13.60
C GLN A 93 -0.59 1.41 12.18
N LEU A 94 -1.91 1.19 12.02
CA LEU A 94 -2.58 1.16 10.72
C LEU A 94 -2.34 2.46 9.94
N ALA A 95 -2.61 3.61 10.55
CA ALA A 95 -2.50 4.89 9.87
C ALA A 95 -1.04 5.22 9.49
N SER A 96 -0.11 5.09 10.45
CA SER A 96 1.28 5.47 10.25
C SER A 96 2.04 4.50 9.35
N VAL A 97 1.97 3.20 9.62
CA VAL A 97 2.70 2.19 8.83
C VAL A 97 2.13 2.10 7.42
N SER A 98 0.81 2.23 7.21
CA SER A 98 0.25 2.21 5.85
C SER A 98 0.77 3.38 5.00
N VAL A 99 0.92 4.57 5.59
CA VAL A 99 1.54 5.72 4.89
C VAL A 99 2.99 5.41 4.51
N LEU A 100 3.78 4.85 5.42
CA LEU A 100 5.17 4.52 5.14
C LEU A 100 5.30 3.45 4.06
N CYS A 101 4.48 2.39 4.12
CA CYS A 101 4.39 1.36 3.10
C CYS A 101 4.03 1.93 1.72
N GLU A 102 3.05 2.84 1.67
CA GLU A 102 2.64 3.51 0.43
C GLU A 102 3.75 4.38 -0.17
N LEU A 103 4.46 5.16 0.66
CA LEU A 103 5.60 5.98 0.22
C LEU A 103 6.73 5.11 -0.34
N VAL A 104 7.04 3.99 0.31
CA VAL A 104 8.06 3.03 -0.13
C VAL A 104 7.66 2.35 -1.44
N ALA A 105 6.43 1.85 -1.54
CA ALA A 105 5.97 1.12 -2.70
C ALA A 105 5.86 2.02 -3.96
N ARG A 106 5.37 3.26 -3.82
CA ARG A 106 5.15 4.15 -4.97
C ARG A 106 6.35 5.01 -5.35
N ARG A 107 7.22 5.35 -4.39
CA ARG A 107 8.36 6.24 -4.62
C ARG A 107 9.64 5.65 -4.00
N PRO A 108 10.05 4.43 -4.40
CA PRO A 108 11.17 3.72 -3.79
C PRO A 108 12.51 4.44 -3.94
N ARG A 109 12.75 5.13 -5.07
CA ARG A 109 13.94 5.98 -5.26
C ARG A 109 14.08 7.09 -4.22
N GLN A 110 12.94 7.65 -3.80
CA GLN A 110 12.90 8.79 -2.90
C GLN A 110 12.94 8.36 -1.43
N TYR A 111 12.21 7.29 -1.08
CA TYR A 111 12.00 6.92 0.33
C TYR A 111 12.61 5.57 0.71
N GLY A 112 12.89 4.68 -0.25
CA GLY A 112 13.26 3.29 -0.01
C GLY A 112 14.50 3.14 0.87
N ALA A 113 15.58 3.86 0.56
CA ALA A 113 16.84 3.76 1.32
C ALA A 113 16.69 4.13 2.80
N ARG A 114 15.76 5.05 3.13
CA ARG A 114 15.50 5.49 4.51
C ARG A 114 14.46 4.61 5.20
N LEU A 115 13.39 4.24 4.50
CA LEU A 115 12.23 3.60 5.10
C LEU A 115 12.31 2.07 5.11
N VAL A 116 12.94 1.42 4.14
CA VAL A 116 13.03 -0.06 4.14
C VAL A 116 13.76 -0.60 5.38
N PRO A 117 14.92 -0.06 5.82
CA PRO A 117 15.54 -0.47 7.08
C PRO A 117 14.62 -0.30 8.30
N PHE A 118 13.89 0.82 8.36
CA PHE A 118 12.93 1.07 9.43
C PHE A 118 11.77 0.05 9.40
N LEU A 119 11.24 -0.25 8.23
CA LEU A 119 10.19 -1.24 8.06
C LEU A 119 10.66 -2.67 8.44
N TYR A 120 11.89 -3.05 8.13
CA TYR A 120 12.48 -4.29 8.65
C TYR A 120 12.59 -4.29 10.19
N SER A 121 12.97 -3.15 10.79
CA SER A 121 13.00 -3.03 12.25
C SER A 121 11.63 -3.29 12.90
N LEU A 122 10.54 -2.83 12.27
CA LEU A 122 9.16 -3.09 12.72
C LEU A 122 8.76 -4.57 12.60
N LEU A 123 9.27 -5.28 11.58
CA LEU A 123 9.03 -6.72 11.44
C LEU A 123 9.71 -7.53 12.55
N ARG A 124 10.90 -7.09 13.00
CA ARG A 124 11.67 -7.72 14.08
C ARG A 124 11.14 -7.47 15.49
N GLY A 125 10.46 -6.35 15.71
CA GLY A 125 10.00 -5.82 17.02
C GLY A 125 9.01 -6.67 17.82
N GLY A 126 8.99 -7.99 17.65
CA GLY A 126 8.22 -8.92 18.49
C GLY A 126 8.89 -10.26 18.75
N GLY A 127 10.16 -10.45 18.35
CA GLY A 127 10.87 -11.74 18.43
C GLY A 127 12.07 -11.80 19.38
N THR A 128 12.71 -10.67 19.67
CA THR A 128 13.86 -10.60 20.58
C THR A 128 13.43 -9.87 21.85
N GLY A 129 13.66 -10.47 23.02
CA GLY A 129 13.11 -10.09 24.33
C GLY A 129 13.41 -8.68 24.90
N GLU A 130 13.61 -7.66 24.07
CA GLU A 130 13.33 -6.27 24.44
C GLU A 130 11.80 -6.11 24.53
N ALA A 131 11.29 -6.29 25.75
CA ALA A 131 9.86 -6.28 26.07
C ALA A 131 9.15 -4.91 25.88
N ASP A 132 9.79 -3.92 25.24
CA ASP A 132 9.30 -2.52 25.22
C ASP A 132 9.14 -1.91 23.81
N GLY A 133 9.42 -2.67 22.74
CA GLY A 133 9.14 -2.26 21.36
C GLY A 133 7.66 -2.42 20.97
N PRO A 134 7.13 -1.64 20.00
CA PRO A 134 5.75 -1.81 19.55
C PRO A 134 5.56 -3.15 18.85
N LYS A 135 4.71 -4.01 19.42
CA LYS A 135 4.32 -5.26 18.78
C LYS A 135 3.40 -4.95 17.59
N VAL A 136 3.93 -5.13 16.38
CA VAL A 136 3.17 -4.99 15.15
C VAL A 136 2.32 -6.24 14.90
N VAL A 137 1.03 -6.06 14.63
CA VAL A 137 0.09 -7.15 14.34
C VAL A 137 0.34 -7.78 12.96
N ASN A 138 0.04 -9.07 12.80
CA ASN A 138 0.42 -9.86 11.62
C ASN A 138 -0.05 -9.25 10.29
N TRP A 139 -1.27 -8.73 10.22
CA TRP A 139 -1.78 -8.13 8.99
C TRP A 139 -1.00 -6.87 8.56
N ILE A 140 -0.45 -6.09 9.51
CA ILE A 140 0.45 -4.97 9.20
C ILE A 140 1.78 -5.50 8.69
N LYS A 141 2.31 -6.58 9.26
CA LYS A 141 3.53 -7.22 8.77
C LYS A 141 3.40 -7.68 7.31
N LEU A 142 2.24 -8.22 6.93
CA LEU A 142 1.93 -8.54 5.53
C LEU A 142 2.06 -7.31 4.63
N LYS A 143 1.46 -6.17 5.04
CA LYS A 143 1.56 -4.91 4.30
C LYS A 143 3.00 -4.43 4.17
N ILE A 144 3.80 -4.58 5.22
CA ILE A 144 5.22 -4.21 5.20
C ILE A 144 5.98 -5.06 4.18
N LEU A 145 5.85 -6.39 4.24
CA LEU A 145 6.52 -7.29 3.30
C LEU A 145 6.15 -6.99 1.85
N ARG A 146 4.86 -6.76 1.59
CA ARG A 146 4.37 -6.41 0.25
C ARG A 146 4.99 -5.10 -0.25
N ALA A 147 5.01 -4.07 0.59
CA ALA A 147 5.57 -2.77 0.22
C ALA A 147 7.08 -2.84 -0.05
N ILE A 148 7.83 -3.59 0.78
CA ILE A 148 9.26 -3.80 0.54
C ILE A 148 9.48 -4.60 -0.75
N SER A 149 8.71 -5.65 -1.00
CA SER A 149 8.80 -6.43 -2.25
C SER A 149 8.63 -5.53 -3.48
N LEU A 150 7.60 -4.69 -3.51
CA LEU A 150 7.37 -3.74 -4.61
C LEU A 150 8.52 -2.73 -4.76
N ALA A 151 9.04 -2.22 -3.65
CA ALA A 151 10.16 -1.28 -3.68
C ALA A 151 11.44 -1.93 -4.19
N VAL A 152 11.74 -3.17 -3.79
CA VAL A 152 12.92 -3.91 -4.27
C VAL A 152 12.80 -4.26 -5.75
N GLN A 153 11.61 -4.62 -6.23
CA GLN A 153 11.38 -4.85 -7.67
C GLN A 153 11.67 -3.60 -8.51
N SER A 154 11.31 -2.42 -8.00
CA SER A 154 11.62 -1.14 -8.67
C SER A 154 13.06 -0.68 -8.47
N GLU A 155 13.65 -0.92 -7.30
CA GLU A 155 14.99 -0.49 -6.91
C GLU A 155 15.78 -1.68 -6.33
N PRO A 156 16.37 -2.54 -7.19
CA PRO A 156 16.99 -3.81 -6.78
C PRO A 156 18.13 -3.69 -5.75
N SER A 157 18.76 -2.52 -5.63
CA SER A 157 19.79 -2.28 -4.61
C SER A 157 19.26 -2.43 -3.18
N LEU A 158 17.94 -2.27 -2.97
CA LEU A 158 17.31 -2.45 -1.67
C LEU A 158 17.28 -3.93 -1.21
N ALA A 159 17.48 -4.89 -2.13
CA ALA A 159 17.55 -6.31 -1.79
C ALA A 159 18.76 -6.68 -0.92
N ASN A 160 19.81 -5.85 -0.94
CA ASN A 160 21.09 -6.15 -0.29
C ASN A 160 21.30 -5.36 1.01
N LEU A 161 20.22 -4.88 1.62
CA LEU A 161 20.30 -4.21 2.91
C LEU A 161 20.69 -5.23 4.00
N PRO A 162 21.48 -4.83 5.03
CA PRO A 162 22.02 -5.76 6.03
C PRO A 162 20.96 -6.60 6.75
N ASP A 163 19.77 -6.02 6.90
CA ASP A 163 18.66 -6.59 7.67
C ASP A 163 17.79 -7.57 6.87
N THR A 164 17.98 -7.66 5.56
CA THR A 164 17.10 -8.42 4.66
C THR A 164 17.16 -9.92 4.95
N GLU A 165 18.35 -10.52 4.98
CA GLU A 165 18.48 -11.97 5.10
C GLU A 165 17.96 -12.49 6.44
N ASP A 166 18.40 -11.89 7.56
CA ASP A 166 17.97 -12.29 8.90
C ASP A 166 16.46 -12.11 9.11
N THR A 167 15.88 -11.01 8.61
CA THR A 167 14.44 -10.77 8.76
C THR A 167 13.62 -11.79 7.97
N MET A 168 14.03 -12.09 6.74
CA MET A 168 13.34 -13.06 5.88
C MET A 168 13.50 -14.49 6.41
N LEU A 169 14.69 -14.86 6.90
CA LEU A 169 14.93 -16.14 7.55
C LEU A 169 13.95 -16.35 8.70
N ASN A 170 13.87 -15.38 9.63
CA ASN A 170 12.98 -15.44 10.78
C ASN A 170 11.51 -15.64 10.37
N ILE A 171 11.05 -14.95 9.32
CA ILE A 171 9.67 -15.03 8.82
C ILE A 171 9.38 -16.38 8.18
N ILE A 172 10.26 -16.89 7.32
CA ILE A 172 10.07 -18.15 6.61
C ILE A 172 10.06 -19.34 7.59
N THR A 173 10.87 -19.26 8.65
CA THR A 173 10.96 -20.30 9.68
C THR A 173 9.88 -20.21 10.77
N LEU A 174 8.94 -19.28 10.67
CA LEU A 174 7.85 -19.20 11.65
C LEU A 174 7.05 -20.51 11.72
N PRO A 175 6.43 -20.82 12.88
CA PRO A 175 5.51 -21.94 12.99
C PRO A 175 4.36 -21.81 12.00
N SER A 176 3.86 -22.92 11.46
CA SER A 176 2.81 -22.93 10.44
C SER A 176 1.47 -22.31 10.90
N SER A 177 1.31 -21.99 12.18
CA SER A 177 0.19 -21.15 12.66
C SER A 177 0.23 -19.71 12.12
N ASN A 178 1.37 -19.25 11.57
CA ASN A 178 1.51 -17.94 10.94
C ASN A 178 1.54 -18.06 9.39
N ILE A 179 0.71 -18.95 8.83
CA ILE A 179 0.77 -19.33 7.41
C ILE A 179 0.73 -18.13 6.45
N SER A 180 -0.13 -17.13 6.71
CA SER A 180 -0.24 -15.95 5.85
C SER A 180 1.07 -15.15 5.79
N LEU A 181 1.76 -15.04 6.93
CA LEU A 181 3.03 -14.31 7.01
C LEU A 181 4.17 -15.09 6.35
N ILE A 182 4.16 -16.42 6.50
CA ILE A 182 5.11 -17.30 5.80
C ILE A 182 4.90 -17.16 4.29
N ILE A 183 3.67 -17.30 3.78
CA ILE A 183 3.36 -17.22 2.35
C ILE A 183 3.77 -15.86 1.78
N GLU A 184 3.45 -14.75 2.45
CA GLU A 184 3.87 -13.42 1.99
C GLU A 184 5.40 -13.29 1.98
N GLY A 185 6.09 -13.87 2.97
CA GLY A 185 7.55 -13.95 2.99
C GLY A 185 8.12 -14.75 1.82
N LEU A 186 7.51 -15.89 1.49
CA LEU A 186 7.89 -16.71 0.34
C LEU A 186 7.66 -15.96 -0.98
N LEU A 187 6.53 -15.25 -1.12
CA LEU A 187 6.22 -14.42 -2.28
C LEU A 187 7.22 -13.26 -2.42
N MET A 188 7.62 -12.63 -1.33
CA MET A 188 8.66 -11.60 -1.36
C MET A 188 10.01 -12.17 -1.84
N VAL A 189 10.41 -13.37 -1.38
CA VAL A 189 11.63 -14.00 -1.88
C VAL A 189 11.52 -14.30 -3.38
N ALA A 190 10.41 -14.91 -3.79
CA ALA A 190 10.17 -15.31 -5.17
C ALA A 190 10.16 -14.12 -6.15
N SER A 191 9.56 -13.00 -5.75
CA SER A 191 9.40 -11.81 -6.60
C SER A 191 10.59 -10.85 -6.56
N ALA A 192 11.23 -10.67 -5.40
CA ALA A 192 12.12 -9.54 -5.16
C ALA A 192 13.54 -9.92 -4.71
N LEU A 193 13.75 -11.11 -4.13
CA LEU A 193 15.04 -11.51 -3.54
C LEU A 193 15.67 -12.70 -4.26
N HIS A 194 15.46 -12.82 -5.57
CA HIS A 194 16.00 -13.91 -6.36
C HIS A 194 17.54 -13.95 -6.40
N SER A 195 18.24 -12.86 -6.06
CA SER A 195 19.71 -12.85 -5.92
C SER A 195 20.22 -13.61 -4.70
N HIS A 196 19.36 -13.93 -3.72
CA HIS A 196 19.73 -14.61 -2.47
C HIS A 196 19.49 -16.12 -2.57
N ASP A 197 20.47 -16.87 -3.05
CA ASP A 197 20.39 -18.33 -3.26
C ASP A 197 19.98 -19.10 -1.99
N SER A 198 20.50 -18.69 -0.83
CA SER A 198 20.18 -19.27 0.49
C SER A 198 18.68 -19.16 0.79
N LEU A 199 18.13 -17.95 0.67
CA LEU A 199 16.72 -17.67 0.88
C LEU A 199 15.83 -18.38 -0.14
N VAL A 200 16.19 -18.38 -1.43
CA VAL A 200 15.40 -19.07 -2.46
C VAL A 200 15.34 -20.57 -2.20
N ARG A 201 16.46 -21.21 -1.85
CA ARG A 201 16.48 -22.64 -1.52
C ARG A 201 15.64 -22.93 -0.27
N LEU A 202 15.78 -22.12 0.77
CA LEU A 202 14.97 -22.25 1.99
C LEU A 202 13.47 -22.04 1.70
N SER A 203 13.12 -21.07 0.87
CA SER A 203 11.74 -20.81 0.46
C SER A 203 11.12 -21.99 -0.29
N LEU A 204 11.87 -22.62 -1.20
CA LEU A 204 11.41 -23.82 -1.91
C LEU A 204 11.24 -25.02 -0.96
N GLN A 205 12.19 -25.23 -0.04
CA GLN A 205 12.07 -26.27 0.99
C GLN A 205 10.84 -26.03 1.87
N ARG A 206 10.64 -24.80 2.32
CA ARG A 206 9.49 -24.44 3.16
C ARG A 206 8.17 -24.59 2.39
N ALA A 207 8.12 -24.18 1.13
CA ALA A 207 6.95 -24.39 0.28
C ALA A 207 6.63 -25.88 0.10
N HIS A 208 7.66 -26.73 -0.10
CA HIS A 208 7.50 -28.17 -0.21
C HIS A 208 6.91 -28.80 1.05
N GLU A 209 7.39 -28.40 2.23
CA GLU A 209 6.80 -28.83 3.52
C GLU A 209 5.32 -28.45 3.61
N LEU A 210 4.96 -27.22 3.19
CA LEU A 210 3.58 -26.74 3.24
C LEU A 210 2.67 -27.46 2.23
N PHE A 211 3.18 -27.82 1.05
CA PHE A 211 2.46 -28.65 0.07
C PHE A 211 2.12 -30.05 0.62
N GLN A 212 2.96 -30.58 1.51
CA GLN A 212 2.76 -31.90 2.12
C GLN A 212 1.92 -31.86 3.40
N ASP A 213 1.74 -30.68 4.01
CA ASP A 213 0.95 -30.52 5.23
C ASP A 213 -0.53 -30.79 4.95
N ALA A 214 -1.07 -31.83 5.60
CA ALA A 214 -2.45 -32.26 5.43
C ALA A 214 -3.47 -31.15 5.78
N ARG A 215 -3.10 -30.19 6.63
CA ARG A 215 -3.97 -29.05 6.99
C ARG A 215 -4.22 -28.12 5.81
N TRP A 216 -3.20 -27.88 4.99
CA TRP A 216 -3.23 -26.89 3.90
C TRP A 216 -3.55 -27.51 2.54
N LYS A 217 -3.37 -28.82 2.40
CA LYS A 217 -3.63 -29.54 1.15
C LYS A 217 -5.05 -29.34 0.60
N THR A 218 -6.04 -29.11 1.47
CA THR A 218 -7.43 -28.83 1.08
C THR A 218 -7.78 -27.36 1.00
N ASP A 219 -6.87 -26.47 1.44
CA ASP A 219 -7.07 -25.03 1.37
C ASP A 219 -6.61 -24.52 0.00
N LEU A 220 -7.59 -24.27 -0.88
CA LEU A 220 -7.34 -23.82 -2.24
C LEU A 220 -6.57 -22.50 -2.29
N SER A 221 -6.80 -21.59 -1.34
CA SER A 221 -6.15 -20.27 -1.31
C SER A 221 -4.66 -20.41 -1.01
N VAL A 222 -4.33 -21.20 0.02
CA VAL A 222 -2.94 -21.50 0.38
C VAL A 222 -2.22 -22.19 -0.78
N MET A 223 -2.83 -23.22 -1.35
CA MET A 223 -2.22 -23.97 -2.46
C MET A 223 -2.01 -23.09 -3.70
N THR A 224 -2.95 -22.19 -4.01
CA THR A 224 -2.82 -21.24 -5.13
C THR A 224 -1.64 -20.30 -4.92
N LEU A 225 -1.48 -19.76 -3.70
CA LEU A 225 -0.37 -18.87 -3.38
C LEU A 225 0.97 -19.60 -3.37
N LEU A 226 1.03 -20.83 -2.85
CA LEU A 226 2.24 -21.66 -2.91
C LEU A 226 2.61 -22.02 -4.35
N ASN A 227 1.63 -22.31 -5.20
CA ASN A 227 1.86 -22.49 -6.63
C ASN A 227 2.40 -21.21 -7.28
N ALA A 228 1.87 -20.03 -6.93
CA ALA A 228 2.40 -18.77 -7.42
C ALA A 228 3.88 -18.55 -7.02
N VAL A 229 4.25 -18.87 -5.78
CA VAL A 229 5.66 -18.86 -5.32
C VAL A 229 6.51 -19.78 -6.19
N LEU A 230 6.08 -21.03 -6.37
CA LEU A 230 6.83 -22.03 -7.15
C LEU A 230 7.01 -21.60 -8.60
N LEU A 231 5.96 -21.08 -9.24
CA LEU A 231 6.00 -20.60 -10.61
C LEU A 231 6.97 -19.43 -10.78
N GLN A 232 6.93 -18.45 -9.87
CA GLN A 232 7.84 -17.30 -9.91
C GLN A 232 9.30 -17.73 -9.76
N ILE A 233 9.59 -18.62 -8.81
CA ILE A 233 10.96 -19.14 -8.62
C ILE A 233 11.38 -19.99 -9.82
N ASN A 234 10.48 -20.80 -10.40
CA ASN A 234 10.81 -21.62 -11.57
C ASN A 234 11.18 -20.78 -12.81
N VAL A 235 10.59 -19.60 -12.96
CA VAL A 235 10.95 -18.66 -14.05
C VAL A 235 12.39 -18.17 -13.91
N VAL A 236 12.84 -17.89 -12.68
CA VAL A 236 14.16 -17.27 -12.44
C VAL A 236 15.26 -18.31 -12.18
N LYS A 237 14.93 -19.40 -11.47
CA LYS A 237 15.86 -20.46 -11.05
C LYS A 237 15.26 -21.86 -11.26
N PRO A 238 15.02 -22.26 -12.52
CA PRO A 238 14.46 -23.57 -12.82
C PRO A 238 15.35 -24.70 -12.29
N GLY A 239 16.68 -24.55 -12.34
CA GLY A 239 17.63 -25.56 -11.85
C GLY A 239 17.42 -25.95 -10.38
N LEU A 240 17.08 -24.99 -9.51
CA LEU A 240 16.81 -25.27 -8.09
C LEU A 240 15.49 -25.99 -7.87
N VAL A 241 14.46 -25.69 -8.68
CA VAL A 241 13.17 -26.40 -8.66
C VAL A 241 13.36 -27.86 -9.05
N ARG A 242 14.23 -28.12 -10.04
CA ARG A 242 14.62 -29.48 -10.47
C ARG A 242 15.40 -30.22 -9.39
N GLU A 243 16.39 -29.56 -8.79
CA GLU A 243 17.20 -30.12 -7.68
C GLU A 243 16.33 -30.63 -6.52
N LEU A 244 15.24 -29.92 -6.23
CA LEU A 244 14.32 -30.25 -5.13
C LEU A 244 13.15 -31.15 -5.56
N GLY A 245 13.10 -31.62 -6.81
CA GLY A 245 12.05 -32.53 -7.29
C GLY A 245 10.64 -31.92 -7.32
N LEU A 246 10.53 -30.61 -7.51
CA LEU A 246 9.27 -29.87 -7.53
C LEU A 246 8.71 -29.65 -8.95
N GLU A 247 9.31 -30.28 -9.96
CA GLU A 247 8.95 -30.09 -11.38
C GLU A 247 7.50 -30.46 -11.69
N ASP A 248 7.04 -31.60 -11.17
CA ASP A 248 5.67 -32.08 -11.42
C ASP A 248 4.62 -31.11 -10.86
N ILE A 249 4.89 -30.51 -9.70
CA ILE A 249 4.03 -29.51 -9.06
C ILE A 249 4.03 -28.23 -9.89
N ALA A 250 5.20 -27.78 -10.36
CA ALA A 250 5.32 -26.60 -11.20
C ALA A 250 4.60 -26.78 -12.55
N GLN A 251 4.72 -27.95 -13.18
CA GLN A 251 4.04 -28.27 -14.44
C GLN A 251 2.53 -28.36 -14.27
N ALA A 252 2.05 -28.99 -13.20
CA ALA A 252 0.61 -29.02 -12.87
C ALA A 252 0.05 -27.59 -12.68
N ALA A 253 0.78 -26.75 -11.94
CA ALA A 253 0.38 -25.35 -11.73
C ALA A 253 0.38 -24.49 -13.01
N GLN A 254 1.25 -24.80 -13.99
CA GLN A 254 1.25 -24.13 -15.30
C GLN A 254 0.05 -24.51 -16.16
N MET A 255 -0.40 -25.78 -16.10
CA MET A 255 -1.56 -26.25 -16.87
C MET A 255 -2.89 -25.67 -16.35
N ASP A 256 -2.98 -25.36 -15.06
CA ASP A 256 -4.12 -24.65 -14.45
C ASP A 256 -4.04 -23.10 -14.61
N GLY A 257 -3.05 -22.61 -15.38
CA GLY A 257 -2.57 -21.23 -15.44
C GLY A 257 -3.50 -20.14 -15.99
N ASN A 258 -4.78 -20.43 -16.27
CA ASN A 258 -5.77 -19.38 -16.57
C ASN A 258 -6.09 -18.49 -15.36
N THR A 259 -5.55 -18.81 -14.18
CA THR A 259 -5.79 -18.12 -12.90
C THR A 259 -4.67 -17.13 -12.54
N VAL A 260 -3.45 -17.31 -13.06
CA VAL A 260 -2.28 -16.47 -12.70
C VAL A 260 -2.27 -15.13 -13.46
N SER A 261 -2.90 -15.08 -14.63
CA SER A 261 -3.10 -13.84 -15.39
C SER A 261 -3.91 -12.80 -14.63
N ILE A 262 -4.86 -13.21 -13.79
CA ILE A 262 -5.74 -12.33 -13.01
C ILE A 262 -4.96 -11.51 -11.97
N LEU A 263 -3.89 -12.07 -11.38
CA LEU A 263 -3.06 -11.37 -10.39
C LEU A 263 -2.04 -10.41 -11.02
N ARG A 264 -1.79 -10.51 -12.33
CA ARG A 264 -0.82 -9.68 -13.07
C ARG A 264 -1.50 -8.51 -13.79
N THR A 265 -2.71 -8.70 -14.31
CA THR A 265 -3.46 -7.65 -15.00
C THR A 265 -3.97 -6.54 -14.07
N GLU A 266 -4.07 -6.76 -12.76
CA GLU A 266 -4.37 -5.67 -11.80
C GLU A 266 -3.13 -4.81 -11.45
N ILE A 267 -1.94 -5.18 -11.95
CA ILE A 267 -0.67 -4.48 -11.69
C ILE A 267 -0.17 -3.69 -12.91
N GLU A 268 -0.53 -4.09 -14.13
CA GLU A 268 0.02 -3.49 -15.37
C GLU A 268 -0.85 -2.37 -15.99
N ASP A 269 -2.09 -2.13 -15.55
CA ASP A 269 -2.97 -1.07 -16.10
C ASP A 269 -2.71 0.35 -15.52
N GLY A 270 -1.58 0.55 -14.84
CA GLY A 270 -1.24 1.82 -14.17
C GLY A 270 -0.08 2.60 -14.77
N GLY A 271 0.36 2.32 -16.00
CA GLY A 271 1.60 2.93 -16.48
C GLY A 271 1.86 2.86 -17.97
N GLU A 272 1.04 3.51 -18.79
CA GLU A 272 1.47 3.99 -20.10
C GLU A 272 0.87 5.38 -20.40
N ASP A 273 1.58 6.44 -20.01
CA ASP A 273 1.55 7.68 -20.79
C ASP A 273 2.84 7.74 -21.62
N VAL A 274 2.67 7.32 -22.86
CA VAL A 274 3.65 7.34 -23.93
C VAL A 274 4.04 8.78 -24.22
N VAL A 275 5.32 9.10 -24.00
CA VAL A 275 6.01 10.21 -24.67
C VAL A 275 6.00 9.93 -26.17
N THR A 276 5.16 10.62 -26.94
CA THR A 276 5.30 10.66 -28.40
C THR A 276 5.91 11.98 -28.83
N ALA A 277 7.13 11.85 -29.35
CA ALA A 277 7.83 12.87 -30.11
C ALA A 277 7.04 13.26 -31.36
N ALA A 278 7.18 14.53 -31.75
CA ALA A 278 6.74 15.08 -33.02
C ALA A 278 7.35 14.34 -34.24
N PRO A 279 6.71 14.46 -35.41
CA PRO A 279 7.47 14.60 -36.64
C PRO A 279 7.08 15.86 -37.42
N ALA A 280 8.10 16.43 -38.06
CA ALA A 280 8.03 17.55 -38.97
C ALA A 280 7.60 17.14 -40.38
N GLY A 281 6.90 18.04 -41.09
CA GLY A 281 7.24 18.38 -42.48
C GLY A 281 6.20 18.12 -43.58
N ALA A 282 5.92 19.20 -44.34
CA ALA A 282 5.25 19.32 -45.65
C ALA A 282 3.71 19.25 -45.64
N GLY A 283 2.94 20.18 -46.22
CA GLY A 283 3.16 21.33 -47.09
C GLY A 283 1.78 21.77 -47.64
N GLU A 284 1.73 22.90 -48.38
CA GLU A 284 0.58 23.50 -49.11
C GLU A 284 -0.45 24.26 -48.23
N GLU A 285 -0.51 25.61 -48.17
CA GLU A 285 -0.81 26.71 -49.14
C GLU A 285 -2.32 27.07 -49.23
N GLU A 286 -2.58 28.38 -49.36
CA GLU A 286 -3.87 29.15 -49.45
C GLU A 286 -4.54 29.54 -48.10
N ALA A 287 -4.45 30.77 -47.59
CA ALA A 287 -4.91 32.09 -48.07
C ALA A 287 -6.44 32.30 -48.00
N LEU A 288 -6.90 33.13 -47.04
CA LEU A 288 -7.70 34.37 -47.23
C LEU A 288 -8.57 34.74 -46.00
N GLU A 289 -8.55 36.05 -45.71
CA GLU A 289 -9.58 36.90 -45.07
C GLU A 289 -9.98 36.56 -43.61
N GLY A 290 -10.01 37.48 -42.64
CA GLY A 290 -10.26 38.92 -42.68
C GLY A 290 -11.49 39.22 -41.81
N VAL A 291 -11.41 40.32 -41.05
CA VAL A 291 -12.51 41.11 -40.43
C VAL A 291 -12.67 41.07 -38.90
N ASP A 292 -12.72 42.32 -38.41
CA ASP A 292 -12.82 42.91 -37.08
C ASP A 292 -14.10 42.68 -36.27
N GLY A 293 -14.00 43.05 -34.98
CA GLY A 293 -15.08 43.62 -34.16
C GLY A 293 -15.69 42.61 -33.18
N GLY A 294 -15.79 42.85 -31.87
CA GLY A 294 -16.03 44.09 -31.15
C GLY A 294 -17.38 43.96 -30.41
N GLY A 295 -17.40 44.18 -29.09
CA GLY A 295 -18.62 44.60 -28.37
C GLY A 295 -19.33 43.58 -27.47
N SER A 296 -19.02 43.68 -26.18
CA SER A 296 -19.91 43.91 -25.03
C SER A 296 -21.33 43.29 -24.93
N SER A 297 -21.58 42.79 -23.71
CA SER A 297 -22.79 42.95 -22.88
C SER A 297 -23.71 41.75 -22.63
N LEU A 298 -23.71 41.35 -21.34
CA LEU A 298 -24.84 41.20 -20.42
C LEU A 298 -26.09 40.36 -20.78
N ALA A 299 -26.34 39.45 -19.83
CA ALA A 299 -27.63 39.08 -19.23
C ALA A 299 -28.39 37.86 -19.79
N GLY A 300 -28.61 36.89 -18.89
CA GLY A 300 -29.95 36.38 -18.61
C GLY A 300 -30.23 34.91 -18.89
N GLY A 301 -30.58 34.18 -17.82
CA GLY A 301 -31.30 32.88 -17.84
C GLY A 301 -30.39 31.68 -18.06
N GLY A 302 -30.45 30.58 -17.31
CA GLY A 302 -31.53 30.03 -16.51
C GLY A 302 -31.74 28.57 -16.93
N GLY A 303 -31.39 27.62 -16.05
CA GLY A 303 -31.87 26.23 -16.10
C GLY A 303 -31.17 25.27 -17.07
N GLY A 304 -30.59 24.20 -16.51
CA GLY A 304 -30.10 23.08 -17.30
C GLY A 304 -29.24 22.14 -16.47
N ALA A 305 -29.88 21.32 -15.64
CA ALA A 305 -29.25 20.16 -15.01
C ALA A 305 -28.74 19.22 -16.12
N GLY A 306 -27.46 18.87 -16.04
CA GLY A 306 -26.82 17.88 -16.90
C GLY A 306 -25.89 17.05 -16.03
N ASP A 307 -26.35 15.85 -15.71
CA ASP A 307 -25.60 14.83 -14.98
C ASP A 307 -24.32 14.48 -15.76
N GLY A 308 -23.19 14.90 -15.21
CA GLY A 308 -21.87 14.44 -15.60
C GLY A 308 -21.28 13.68 -14.44
N GLU A 309 -21.38 12.35 -14.47
CA GLU A 309 -20.63 11.45 -13.59
C GLU A 309 -19.13 11.66 -13.82
N GLY A 310 -18.55 12.62 -13.08
CA GLY A 310 -17.12 12.78 -12.97
C GLY A 310 -16.56 11.61 -12.17
N LYS A 311 -15.97 10.63 -12.86
CA LYS A 311 -15.11 9.60 -12.24
C LYS A 311 -14.08 10.30 -11.34
N ALA A 312 -14.13 10.00 -10.05
CA ALA A 312 -13.12 10.43 -9.10
C ALA A 312 -11.74 9.85 -9.49
N PRO A 313 -10.64 10.60 -9.30
CA PRO A 313 -9.30 10.12 -9.63
C PRO A 313 -8.93 8.90 -8.77
N GLU A 314 -8.27 7.92 -9.41
CA GLU A 314 -7.91 6.59 -8.89
C GLU A 314 -7.02 6.59 -7.62
N SER A 315 -6.53 7.76 -7.20
CA SER A 315 -5.78 7.98 -5.96
C SER A 315 -6.58 7.78 -4.66
N SER A 316 -7.88 7.45 -4.78
CA SER A 316 -8.86 7.37 -3.69
C SER A 316 -9.28 5.94 -3.32
N ARG A 317 -8.90 4.92 -4.12
CA ARG A 317 -9.45 3.56 -3.97
C ARG A 317 -9.03 2.87 -2.67
N TRP A 318 -7.85 3.18 -2.13
CA TRP A 318 -7.37 2.64 -0.85
C TRP A 318 -7.96 3.34 0.39
N ALA A 319 -8.56 4.53 0.21
CA ALA A 319 -9.14 5.30 1.32
C ALA A 319 -10.64 5.01 1.52
N MET A 320 -11.31 4.40 0.54
CA MET A 320 -12.76 4.15 0.58
C MET A 320 -13.17 2.90 1.37
N ASP A 321 -12.28 1.92 1.58
CA ASP A 321 -12.59 0.75 2.42
C ASP A 321 -12.69 1.06 3.93
N MET A 322 -12.40 2.30 4.34
CA MET A 322 -12.46 2.71 5.76
C MET A 322 -13.84 3.17 6.26
N GLN A 323 -14.87 3.24 5.41
CA GLN A 323 -16.23 3.66 5.83
C GLN A 323 -17.19 2.50 6.12
N GLY A 324 -16.84 1.26 5.76
CA GLY A 324 -17.71 0.07 5.94
C GLY A 324 -17.39 -0.81 7.15
N ALA A 325 -16.21 -0.71 7.76
CA ALA A 325 -15.85 -1.50 8.92
C ALA A 325 -16.43 -0.88 10.19
N GLY A 326 -17.66 -1.26 10.52
CA GLY A 326 -18.18 -1.12 11.88
C GLY A 326 -17.22 -1.84 12.84
N TRP A 327 -16.61 -1.08 13.74
CA TRP A 327 -15.70 -1.58 14.77
C TRP A 327 -16.49 -2.40 15.79
N GLY A 328 -16.79 -3.64 15.42
CA GLY A 328 -17.15 -4.70 16.36
C GLY A 328 -15.87 -5.25 16.96
N GLU A 329 -15.83 -5.34 18.29
CA GLU A 329 -14.89 -6.20 19.00
C GLU A 329 -15.11 -7.64 18.50
N GLU A 330 -14.27 -8.12 17.59
CA GLU A 330 -14.10 -9.55 17.38
C GLU A 330 -12.84 -9.99 18.11
N GLU A 331 -13.08 -10.81 19.12
CA GLU A 331 -12.10 -11.50 19.93
C GLU A 331 -11.13 -12.31 19.07
N ASP A 332 -9.93 -12.48 19.60
CA ASP A 332 -8.84 -13.30 19.09
C ASP A 332 -9.32 -14.58 18.37
N GLY A 333 -9.10 -14.63 17.06
CA GLY A 333 -9.28 -15.83 16.27
C GLY A 333 -8.70 -15.64 14.86
N TRP A 334 -7.86 -16.60 14.47
CA TRP A 334 -7.21 -16.83 13.16
C TRP A 334 -5.79 -16.28 12.97
#